data_AF-A0A6I7NTI7-F1
#
_entry.id   AF-A0A6I7NTI7-F1
#
_cell.length_a   1.000
_cell.length_b   1.000
_cell.length_c   1.000
_cell.angle_alpha   90.00
_cell.angle_beta   90.00
_cell.angle_gamma   90.00
#
_symmetry.space_group_name_H-M   'P 1'
#
loop_
_entity.id
_entity.type
_entity.pdbx_description
1 polymer ?
#
loop_
_entity_poly.entity_id
_entity_poly.type
_entity_poly.pdbx_seq_one_letter_code
_entity_poly.pdbx_strand_id
1 'polypeptide(L)'
;MKNIIFYILIAAFVLCLHACSDSTSAVEDEENNDETLVDMQPGSGAYSLTGAINRDVTGFADFYYVVEDGIVFLVMYITEESGNYFDLEFTMAYKGSTLPAAGTFKVGQLSGNPEYVYGVFQSLEDESILYCTDWVGADNSSGTLVITEISHESLKGTFEFEAKPSFDNGSTETLTFTNGRFHARVWN
;
A
#
# COMPACT_ATOMS: atom_id res chain seq x y z
N MET A 1 38.34 0.85 10.96
CA MET A 1 37.72 -0.29 11.69
C MET A 1 36.21 -0.12 11.86
N LYS A 2 35.48 0.34 10.84
CA LYS A 2 34.00 0.46 10.85
C LYS A 2 33.33 -0.31 9.70
N ASN A 3 34.11 -0.84 8.75
CA ASN A 3 33.59 -1.51 7.56
C ASN A 3 33.78 -3.04 7.60
N ILE A 4 34.22 -3.61 8.72
CA ILE A 4 34.36 -5.08 8.88
C ILE A 4 33.11 -5.68 9.55
N ILE A 5 32.37 -4.89 10.33
CA ILE A 5 31.15 -5.35 11.01
C ILE A 5 29.99 -5.56 10.02
N PHE A 6 29.95 -4.82 8.92
CA PHE A 6 28.86 -4.92 7.93
C PHE A 6 28.93 -6.21 7.08
N TYR A 7 30.12 -6.76 6.84
CA TYR A 7 30.28 -7.99 6.05
C TYR A 7 30.00 -9.27 6.86
N ILE A 8 30.08 -9.22 8.19
CA ILE A 8 29.77 -10.39 9.04
C ILE A 8 28.25 -10.60 9.16
N LEU A 9 27.44 -9.53 9.04
CA LEU A 9 25.98 -9.61 9.18
C LEU A 9 25.28 -10.14 7.91
N ILE A 10 25.89 -9.96 6.73
CA ILE A 10 25.36 -10.44 5.45
C ILE A 10 25.66 -11.94 5.22
N ALA A 11 26.76 -12.47 5.77
CA ALA A 11 27.11 -13.89 5.63
C ALA A 11 26.24 -14.83 6.50
N ALA A 12 25.57 -14.31 7.54
CA ALA A 12 24.73 -15.11 8.43
C ALA A 12 23.30 -15.34 7.90
N PHE A 13 22.86 -14.58 6.89
CA PHE A 13 21.49 -14.71 6.35
C PHE A 13 21.38 -15.69 5.18
N VAL A 14 22.49 -16.04 4.51
CA VAL A 14 22.50 -16.92 3.33
C VAL A 14 22.64 -18.41 3.69
N LEU A 15 22.97 -18.74 4.95
CA LEU A 15 23.16 -20.14 5.39
C LEU A 15 21.90 -20.80 5.99
N CYS A 16 20.77 -20.11 6.08
CA CYS A 16 19.53 -20.67 6.62
C CYS A 16 18.60 -21.32 5.57
N LEU A 17 18.98 -21.39 4.30
CA LEU A 17 18.11 -21.90 3.22
C LEU A 17 18.50 -23.28 2.65
N HIS A 18 19.37 -24.05 3.31
CA HIS A 18 19.80 -25.38 2.81
C HIS A 18 19.67 -26.54 3.83
N ALA A 19 18.70 -26.49 4.74
CA ALA A 19 18.23 -27.65 5.49
C ALA A 19 16.68 -27.58 5.49
N CYS A 20 15.90 -28.49 4.91
CA CYS A 20 16.05 -29.92 4.70
C CYS A 20 15.55 -30.33 3.31
N SER A 21 16.43 -30.99 2.53
CA SER A 21 16.06 -31.85 1.41
C SER A 21 16.35 -33.28 1.84
N ASP A 22 15.31 -34.11 1.95
CA ASP A 22 15.26 -35.58 1.81
C ASP A 22 14.07 -36.10 2.66
N SER A 23 13.35 -37.17 2.37
CA SER A 23 13.10 -38.03 1.22
C SER A 23 12.15 -39.11 1.77
N THR A 24 11.04 -39.39 1.06
CA THR A 24 10.27 -40.67 1.06
C THR A 24 9.78 -41.30 2.38
N SER A 25 8.45 -41.39 2.56
CA SER A 25 7.72 -42.66 2.73
C SER A 25 6.21 -42.45 2.83
N ALA A 26 5.47 -43.36 2.20
CA ALA A 26 4.01 -43.40 2.14
C ALA A 26 3.35 -43.83 3.45
N VAL A 27 2.03 -43.60 3.49
CA VAL A 27 0.96 -44.39 4.15
C VAL A 27 0.20 -43.68 5.30
N GLU A 28 -1.09 -43.49 4.99
CA GLU A 28 -2.33 -43.48 5.81
C GLU A 28 -2.70 -42.30 6.72
N ASP A 29 -3.80 -41.66 6.29
CA ASP A 29 -4.97 -41.20 7.05
C ASP A 29 -4.78 -40.89 8.54
N GLU A 30 -4.92 -39.61 8.91
CA GLU A 30 -5.86 -39.22 9.97
C GLU A 30 -6.57 -37.91 9.61
N GLU A 31 -7.88 -37.94 9.87
CA GLU A 31 -8.85 -36.87 9.72
C GLU A 31 -8.54 -35.62 10.57
N ASN A 32 -9.19 -34.51 10.19
CA ASN A 32 -9.50 -33.33 11.00
C ASN A 32 -8.40 -32.26 11.14
N ASN A 33 -8.43 -31.26 10.26
CA ASN A 33 -9.25 -30.09 10.57
C ASN A 33 -9.44 -29.18 9.35
N ASP A 34 -10.69 -28.78 9.23
CA ASP A 34 -11.22 -27.62 8.54
C ASP A 34 -10.36 -26.37 8.74
N GLU A 35 -9.50 -26.09 7.76
CA GLU A 35 -9.32 -24.73 7.28
C GLU A 35 -9.67 -24.78 5.81
N THR A 36 -10.93 -24.47 5.48
CA THR A 36 -11.23 -23.86 4.19
C THR A 36 -10.23 -22.72 4.02
N LEU A 37 -9.16 -22.95 3.25
CA LEU A 37 -8.42 -21.90 2.58
C LEU A 37 -9.48 -21.20 1.76
N VAL A 38 -10.10 -20.17 2.34
CA VAL A 38 -10.98 -19.27 1.60
C VAL A 38 -10.07 -18.76 0.51
N ASP A 39 -10.35 -19.17 -0.72
CA ASP A 39 -9.69 -18.69 -1.92
C ASP A 39 -10.05 -17.20 -2.01
N MET A 40 -9.32 -16.38 -1.22
CA MET A 40 -9.48 -14.95 -1.15
C MET A 40 -8.92 -14.44 -2.46
N GLN A 41 -9.80 -14.39 -3.47
CA GLN A 41 -9.51 -13.75 -4.74
C GLN A 41 -8.83 -12.41 -4.46
N PRO A 42 -7.67 -12.14 -5.09
CA PRO A 42 -6.90 -10.96 -4.79
C PRO A 42 -7.76 -9.72 -5.02
N GLY A 43 -7.55 -8.69 -4.19
CA GLY A 43 -8.19 -7.42 -4.44
C GLY A 43 -7.70 -6.81 -5.76
N SER A 44 -8.46 -5.84 -6.28
CA SER A 44 -8.19 -5.21 -7.57
C SER A 44 -8.24 -3.69 -7.45
N GLY A 45 -7.35 -3.00 -8.16
CA GLY A 45 -7.31 -1.54 -8.26
C GLY A 45 -7.13 -1.08 -9.70
N ALA A 46 -7.64 0.10 -10.02
CA ALA A 46 -7.41 0.75 -11.31
C ALA A 46 -7.49 2.27 -11.20
N TYR A 47 -6.68 2.98 -11.99
CA TYR A 47 -6.67 4.44 -12.04
C TYR A 47 -6.01 4.97 -13.32
N SER A 48 -6.25 6.24 -13.63
CA SER A 48 -5.63 6.97 -14.73
C SER A 48 -4.71 8.05 -14.19
N LEU A 49 -3.48 8.09 -14.70
CA LEU A 49 -2.47 9.10 -14.43
C LEU A 49 -2.41 10.09 -15.59
N THR A 50 -2.35 11.38 -15.28
CA THR A 50 -1.97 12.43 -16.24
C THR A 50 -0.96 13.41 -15.64
N GLY A 51 -0.21 14.12 -16.49
CA GLY A 51 0.81 15.09 -16.09
C GLY A 51 2.22 14.61 -16.45
N ALA A 52 3.11 14.49 -15.45
CA ALA A 52 4.48 14.00 -15.65
C ALA A 52 4.52 12.59 -16.30
N ILE A 53 3.54 11.75 -15.98
CA ILE A 53 3.32 10.43 -16.54
C ILE A 53 1.87 10.36 -17.02
N ASN A 54 1.65 9.85 -18.24
CA ASN A 54 0.31 9.63 -18.79
C ASN A 54 0.10 8.14 -19.06
N ARG A 55 -0.74 7.48 -18.26
CA ARG A 55 -0.96 6.02 -18.32
C ARG A 55 -2.25 5.62 -17.60
N ASP A 56 -2.86 4.52 -18.02
CA ASP A 56 -3.87 3.81 -17.26
C ASP A 56 -3.24 2.60 -16.57
N VAL A 57 -3.53 2.42 -15.27
CA VAL A 57 -2.96 1.36 -14.43
C VAL A 57 -4.06 0.43 -13.96
N THR A 58 -3.81 -0.88 -14.01
CA THR A 58 -4.58 -1.92 -13.35
C THR A 58 -3.66 -2.77 -12.49
N GLY A 59 -4.13 -3.16 -11.31
CA GLY A 59 -3.28 -3.77 -10.30
C GLY A 59 -4.03 -4.62 -9.29
N PHE A 60 -3.26 -5.33 -8.49
CA PHE A 60 -3.76 -5.95 -7.27
C PHE A 60 -3.88 -4.88 -6.20
N ALA A 61 -4.95 -4.95 -5.40
CA ALA A 61 -5.17 -4.07 -4.27
C ALA A 61 -5.23 -4.86 -2.97
N ASP A 62 -4.43 -4.45 -2.00
CA ASP A 62 -4.42 -5.03 -0.66
C ASP A 62 -4.42 -3.92 0.39
N PHE A 63 -4.75 -4.29 1.62
CA PHE A 63 -4.67 -3.38 2.74
C PHE A 63 -4.32 -4.12 4.03
N TYR A 64 -3.77 -3.41 4.99
CA TYR A 64 -3.71 -3.86 6.37
C TYR A 64 -4.12 -2.72 7.29
N TYR A 65 -4.41 -3.06 8.54
CA TYR A 65 -4.60 -2.04 9.57
C TYR A 65 -4.05 -2.52 10.92
N VAL A 66 -3.64 -1.56 11.74
CA VAL A 66 -3.21 -1.77 13.11
C VAL A 66 -3.87 -0.74 14.02
N VAL A 67 -4.14 -1.12 15.27
CA VAL A 67 -4.67 -0.22 16.29
C VAL A 67 -3.63 -0.08 17.38
N GLU A 68 -3.12 1.15 17.56
CA GLU A 68 -2.09 1.47 18.56
C GLU A 68 -2.48 2.77 19.27
N ASP A 69 -2.48 2.76 20.61
CA ASP A 69 -2.77 3.94 21.45
C ASP A 69 -4.06 4.71 21.09
N GLY A 70 -5.11 3.99 20.67
CA GLY A 70 -6.37 4.59 20.27
C GLY A 70 -6.31 5.32 18.92
N ILE A 71 -5.37 4.93 18.06
CA ILE A 71 -5.23 5.36 16.68
C ILE A 71 -5.29 4.09 15.81
N VAL A 72 -6.13 4.13 14.78
CA VAL A 72 -6.14 3.15 13.71
C VAL A 72 -5.27 3.65 12.58
N PHE A 73 -4.25 2.88 12.23
CA PHE A 73 -3.47 3.08 11.02
C PHE A 73 -3.96 2.08 9.97
N LEU A 74 -4.47 2.58 8.86
CA LEU A 74 -4.89 1.78 7.71
C LEU A 74 -3.97 2.13 6.55
N VAL A 75 -3.42 1.10 5.91
CA VAL A 75 -2.55 1.25 4.74
C VAL A 75 -3.10 0.39 3.61
N MET A 76 -3.26 0.98 2.43
CA MET A 76 -3.76 0.32 1.22
C MET A 76 -2.73 0.46 0.11
N TYR A 77 -2.45 -0.63 -0.60
CA TYR A 77 -1.59 -0.64 -1.77
C TYR A 77 -2.39 -0.96 -3.04
N ILE A 78 -1.95 -0.40 -4.16
CA ILE A 78 -2.30 -0.87 -5.50
C ILE A 78 -0.98 -1.10 -6.26
N THR A 79 -0.71 -2.37 -6.56
CA THR A 79 0.50 -2.84 -7.24
C THR A 79 0.15 -3.26 -8.67
N GLU A 80 0.83 -2.72 -9.68
CA GLU A 80 0.54 -3.03 -11.08
C GLU A 80 0.72 -4.53 -11.41
N GLU A 81 -0.21 -5.12 -12.18
CA GLU A 81 -0.18 -6.55 -12.55
C GLU A 81 1.02 -6.95 -13.42
N SER A 82 1.63 -5.98 -14.12
CA SER A 82 2.72 -6.22 -15.07
C SER A 82 4.03 -6.70 -14.42
N GLY A 83 4.05 -6.75 -13.08
CA GLY A 83 5.09 -7.38 -12.27
C GLY A 83 6.28 -6.48 -11.99
N ASN A 84 6.25 -5.22 -12.42
CA ASN A 84 7.24 -4.21 -12.11
C ASN A 84 6.59 -2.83 -12.22
N TYR A 85 7.06 -1.87 -11.45
CA TYR A 85 7.09 -0.43 -11.77
C TYR A 85 6.22 0.55 -10.98
N PHE A 86 5.08 0.20 -10.40
CA PHE A 86 4.22 1.21 -9.78
C PHE A 86 3.50 0.75 -8.53
N ASP A 87 3.76 1.47 -7.45
CA ASP A 87 3.08 1.29 -6.17
C ASP A 87 2.36 2.58 -5.82
N LEU A 88 1.03 2.50 -5.73
CA LEU A 88 0.20 3.54 -5.11
C LEU A 88 -0.14 3.10 -3.69
N GLU A 89 0.29 3.89 -2.70
CA GLU A 89 -0.02 3.68 -1.30
C GLU A 89 -0.96 4.79 -0.80
N PHE A 90 -2.01 4.41 -0.08
CA PHE A 90 -2.75 5.30 0.81
C PHE A 90 -2.49 4.92 2.26
N THR A 91 -1.97 5.86 3.04
CA THR A 91 -1.90 5.73 4.49
C THR A 91 -2.93 6.66 5.14
N MET A 92 -3.78 6.08 5.99
CA MET A 92 -4.77 6.77 6.80
C MET A 92 -4.46 6.57 8.28
N ALA A 93 -4.40 7.66 9.04
CA ALA A 93 -4.52 7.61 10.50
C ALA A 93 -5.90 8.10 10.90
N TYR A 94 -6.54 7.40 11.83
CA TYR A 94 -7.86 7.74 12.34
C TYR A 94 -7.88 7.59 13.86
N LYS A 95 -8.43 8.57 14.58
CA LYS A 95 -8.56 8.49 16.03
C LYS A 95 -9.71 7.57 16.41
N GLY A 96 -9.39 6.39 16.90
CA GLY A 96 -10.38 5.40 17.32
C GLY A 96 -9.76 4.05 17.68
N SER A 97 -10.60 3.14 18.16
CA SER A 97 -10.24 1.75 18.48
C SER A 97 -10.79 0.74 17.47
N THR A 98 -11.49 1.21 16.44
CA THR A 98 -12.12 0.41 15.39
C THR A 98 -11.91 1.10 14.05
N LEU A 99 -11.98 0.33 12.97
CA LEU A 99 -11.95 0.87 11.61
C LEU A 99 -12.93 2.05 11.47
N PRO A 100 -12.58 3.09 10.68
CA PRO A 100 -13.48 4.21 10.45
C PRO A 100 -14.74 3.74 9.73
N ALA A 101 -15.82 4.51 9.83
CA ALA A 101 -16.99 4.27 8.98
C ALA A 101 -16.66 4.58 7.51
N ALA A 102 -17.42 3.96 6.60
CA ALA A 102 -17.45 4.40 5.21
C ALA A 102 -17.75 5.91 5.12
N GLY A 103 -17.10 6.60 4.19
CA GLY A 103 -17.15 8.05 4.09
C GLY A 103 -16.18 8.63 3.07
N THR A 104 -16.18 9.95 2.98
CA THR A 104 -15.27 10.72 2.14
C THR A 104 -14.18 11.34 3.01
N PHE A 105 -12.93 11.06 2.65
CA PHE A 105 -11.73 11.54 3.33
C PHE A 105 -10.93 12.43 2.38
N LYS A 106 -10.32 13.49 2.91
CA LYS A 106 -9.44 14.36 2.13
C LYS A 106 -8.03 13.78 2.09
N VAL A 107 -7.42 13.74 0.91
CA VAL A 107 -6.04 13.27 0.72
C VAL A 107 -5.09 14.46 0.71
N GLY A 108 -4.02 14.40 1.51
CA GLY A 108 -2.97 15.44 1.59
C GLY A 108 -3.09 16.38 2.79
N GLN A 109 -3.76 15.98 3.88
CA GLN A 109 -3.92 16.80 5.09
C GLN A 109 -2.99 16.32 6.21
N LEU A 110 -1.83 16.97 6.43
CA LEU A 110 -0.83 16.49 7.40
C LEU A 110 -0.63 17.33 8.68
N SER A 111 -1.21 18.52 8.83
CA SER A 111 -0.90 19.37 9.99
C SER A 111 -1.86 19.18 11.17
N GLY A 112 -1.36 18.59 12.27
CA GLY A 112 -1.96 18.66 13.61
C GLY A 112 -3.31 17.98 13.80
N ASN A 113 -3.85 17.33 12.76
CA ASN A 113 -5.07 16.53 12.84
C ASN A 113 -4.69 15.09 13.20
N PRO A 114 -5.26 14.51 14.28
CA PRO A 114 -5.11 13.09 14.57
C PRO A 114 -5.75 12.18 13.51
N GLU A 115 -6.48 12.76 12.55
CA GLU A 115 -7.09 12.08 11.41
C GLU A 115 -6.51 12.64 10.11
N TYR A 116 -5.80 11.80 9.35
CA TYR A 116 -5.22 12.20 8.06
C TYR A 116 -5.27 11.07 7.05
N VAL A 117 -5.26 11.44 5.77
CA VAL A 117 -5.01 10.53 4.64
C VAL A 117 -3.92 11.13 3.77
N TYR A 118 -2.97 10.29 3.39
CA TYR A 118 -1.81 10.63 2.59
C TYR A 118 -1.68 9.61 1.44
N GLY A 119 -1.42 10.12 0.23
CA GLY A 119 -1.23 9.30 -0.97
C GLY A 119 0.20 9.40 -1.46
N VAL A 120 0.81 8.24 -1.76
CA VAL A 120 2.17 8.09 -2.28
C VAL A 120 2.11 7.30 -3.55
N PHE A 121 2.86 7.74 -4.55
CA PHE A 121 3.07 7.00 -5.76
C PHE A 121 4.55 6.91 -6.04
N GLN A 122 5.03 5.70 -6.32
CA GLN A 122 6.39 5.46 -6.74
C GLN A 122 6.40 4.90 -8.16
N SER A 123 7.16 5.54 -9.05
CA SER A 123 7.51 4.97 -10.35
C SER A 123 8.90 4.35 -10.28
N LEU A 124 9.03 3.05 -10.56
CA LEU A 124 10.31 2.33 -10.61
C LEU A 124 10.83 2.14 -12.04
N GLU A 125 10.21 2.76 -13.06
CA GLU A 125 10.66 2.64 -14.47
C GLU A 125 12.02 3.31 -14.72
N ASP A 126 12.35 4.38 -13.99
CA ASP A 126 13.63 5.10 -14.08
C ASP A 126 13.93 5.84 -12.75
N GLU A 127 15.08 5.57 -12.14
CA GLU A 127 15.61 6.22 -10.91
C GLU A 127 14.63 6.46 -9.73
N SER A 128 13.58 5.64 -9.60
CA SER A 128 12.61 5.65 -8.48
C SER A 128 12.16 7.04 -8.02
N ILE A 129 11.36 7.75 -8.82
CA ILE A 129 10.79 9.05 -8.40
C ILE A 129 9.57 8.81 -7.51
N LEU A 130 9.58 9.42 -6.32
CA LEU A 130 8.45 9.45 -5.40
C LEU A 130 7.60 10.69 -5.65
N TYR A 131 6.32 10.49 -5.92
CA TYR A 131 5.29 11.52 -5.96
C TYR A 131 4.42 11.38 -4.72
N CYS A 132 4.25 12.45 -3.97
CA CYS A 132 3.43 12.47 -2.76
C CYS A 132 2.41 13.60 -2.80
N THR A 133 1.28 13.42 -2.14
CA THR A 133 0.44 14.57 -1.78
C THR A 133 1.21 15.53 -0.87
N ASP A 134 0.97 16.84 -0.99
CA ASP A 134 1.73 17.87 -0.27
C ASP A 134 1.84 17.56 1.24
N TRP A 135 3.09 17.54 1.75
CA TRP A 135 3.39 17.22 3.15
C TRP A 135 3.06 18.36 4.13
N VAL A 136 2.95 19.58 3.62
CA VAL A 136 3.01 20.79 4.44
C VAL A 136 1.68 21.51 4.37
N GLY A 137 0.79 21.23 5.33
CA GLY A 137 -0.22 22.12 5.93
C GLY A 137 -0.99 23.12 5.07
N ALA A 138 -0.96 22.99 3.75
CA ALA A 138 -1.61 23.88 2.83
C ALA A 138 -3.05 23.38 2.70
N ASP A 139 -4.01 24.27 2.88
CA ASP A 139 -5.42 24.07 2.54
C ASP A 139 -5.66 23.77 1.03
N ASN A 140 -4.60 23.44 0.30
CA ASN A 140 -4.56 23.13 -1.12
C ASN A 140 -4.59 21.61 -1.38
N SER A 141 -4.93 20.78 -0.38
CA SER A 141 -5.24 19.36 -0.60
C SER A 141 -6.35 19.23 -1.64
N SER A 142 -6.03 18.78 -2.86
CA SER A 142 -6.99 18.72 -3.98
C SER A 142 -7.65 17.34 -4.14
N GLY A 143 -7.35 16.39 -3.26
CA GLY A 143 -7.76 14.99 -3.42
C GLY A 143 -8.84 14.48 -2.46
N THR A 144 -9.57 13.47 -2.92
CA THR A 144 -10.55 12.71 -2.15
C THR A 144 -10.32 11.21 -2.25
N LEU A 145 -10.50 10.53 -1.11
CA LEU A 145 -10.62 9.08 -1.00
C LEU A 145 -12.04 8.80 -0.49
N VAL A 146 -12.84 8.06 -1.24
CA VAL A 146 -14.21 7.68 -0.87
C VAL A 146 -14.22 6.20 -0.55
N ILE A 147 -14.39 5.87 0.73
CA ILE A 147 -14.58 4.49 1.18
C ILE A 147 -16.07 4.20 1.21
N THR A 148 -16.51 3.24 0.42
CA THR A 148 -17.91 2.80 0.31
C THR A 148 -18.20 1.54 1.14
N GLU A 149 -17.17 0.73 1.38
CA GLU A 149 -17.23 -0.47 2.22
C GLU A 149 -15.90 -0.61 2.96
N ILE A 150 -15.96 -0.95 4.24
CA ILE A 150 -14.80 -1.23 5.08
C ILE A 150 -15.16 -2.29 6.11
N SER A 151 -14.32 -3.32 6.16
CA SER A 151 -14.41 -4.43 7.10
C SER A 151 -13.01 -4.90 7.48
N HIS A 152 -12.92 -5.92 8.31
CA HIS A 152 -11.65 -6.57 8.64
C HIS A 152 -11.04 -7.34 7.46
N GLU A 153 -11.81 -7.59 6.39
CA GLU A 153 -11.43 -8.44 5.26
C GLU A 153 -11.42 -7.70 3.91
N SER A 154 -12.13 -6.58 3.82
CA SER A 154 -12.36 -5.86 2.56
C SER A 154 -12.35 -4.34 2.77
N LEU A 155 -11.85 -3.64 1.75
CA LEU A 155 -11.91 -2.18 1.65
C LEU A 155 -12.25 -1.82 0.21
N LYS A 156 -13.34 -1.06 -0.01
CA LYS A 156 -13.81 -0.71 -1.36
C LYS A 156 -14.10 0.76 -1.49
N GLY A 157 -13.71 1.34 -2.62
CA GLY A 157 -13.89 2.77 -2.81
C GLY A 157 -13.38 3.32 -4.13
N THR A 158 -13.29 4.65 -4.16
CA THR A 158 -12.77 5.44 -5.27
C THR A 158 -11.81 6.49 -4.76
N PHE A 159 -10.95 7.01 -5.63
CA PHE A 159 -10.08 8.13 -5.30
C PHE A 159 -9.78 9.01 -6.51
N GLU A 160 -9.53 10.28 -6.23
CA GLU A 160 -8.98 11.27 -7.17
C GLU A 160 -8.11 12.23 -6.38
N PHE A 161 -6.89 12.51 -6.82
CA PHE A 161 -5.98 13.42 -6.11
C PHE A 161 -4.84 13.89 -7.01
N GLU A 162 -4.08 14.87 -6.53
CA GLU A 162 -2.85 15.31 -7.16
C GLU A 162 -1.65 15.05 -6.25
N ALA A 163 -0.53 14.66 -6.84
CA ALA A 163 0.74 14.43 -6.15
C ALA A 163 1.87 15.18 -6.84
N LYS A 164 2.83 15.66 -6.05
CA LYS A 164 4.04 16.35 -6.52
C LYS A 164 5.27 15.55 -6.13
N PRO A 165 6.42 15.75 -6.81
CA PRO A 165 7.67 15.09 -6.44
C PRO A 165 8.03 15.35 -4.96
N SER A 166 8.35 14.30 -4.21
CA SER A 166 8.67 14.36 -2.77
C SER A 166 10.04 14.96 -2.48
N PHE A 167 10.92 15.02 -3.48
CA PHE A 167 12.27 15.58 -3.35
C PHE A 167 12.51 16.57 -4.48
N ASP A 168 13.33 17.58 -4.18
CA ASP A 168 13.78 18.58 -5.13
C ASP A 168 14.78 17.95 -6.11
N ASN A 169 14.25 17.16 -7.04
CA ASN A 169 14.99 16.60 -8.18
C ASN A 169 15.00 17.59 -9.37
N GLY A 170 14.56 18.84 -9.14
CA GLY A 170 14.38 19.86 -10.18
C GLY A 170 13.10 19.73 -10.99
N SER A 171 12.27 18.70 -10.77
CA SER A 171 10.95 18.58 -11.38
C SER A 171 9.89 19.26 -10.51
N THR A 172 9.07 20.09 -11.16
CA THR A 172 7.87 20.70 -10.57
C THR A 172 6.59 20.11 -11.18
N GLU A 173 6.71 19.03 -11.97
CA GLU A 173 5.59 18.44 -12.68
C GLU A 173 4.72 17.61 -11.73
N THR A 174 3.42 17.84 -11.79
CA THR A 174 2.41 17.15 -10.97
C THR A 174 1.94 15.86 -11.65
N LEU A 175 1.50 14.88 -10.85
CA LEU A 175 0.65 13.78 -11.30
C LEU A 175 -0.78 14.00 -10.81
N THR A 176 -1.73 13.84 -11.71
CA THR A 176 -3.17 13.85 -11.40
C THR A 176 -3.74 12.45 -11.57
N PHE A 177 -4.33 11.94 -10.49
CA PHE A 177 -4.96 10.63 -10.39
C PHE A 177 -6.47 10.81 -10.59
N THR A 178 -7.04 10.13 -11.57
CA THR A 178 -8.48 10.18 -11.89
C THR A 178 -9.05 8.79 -12.10
N ASN A 179 -10.39 8.67 -12.03
CA ASN A 179 -11.10 7.40 -12.23
C ASN A 179 -10.61 6.25 -11.32
N GLY A 180 -10.01 6.60 -10.18
CA GLY A 180 -9.45 5.66 -9.23
C GLY A 180 -10.56 4.83 -8.59
N ARG A 181 -10.42 3.52 -8.64
CA ARG A 181 -11.34 2.55 -8.04
C ARG A 181 -10.57 1.38 -7.48
N PHE A 182 -11.01 0.88 -6.33
CA PHE A 182 -10.38 -0.27 -5.71
C PHE A 182 -11.38 -1.14 -4.96
N HIS A 183 -11.02 -2.41 -4.85
CA HIS A 183 -11.56 -3.38 -3.93
C HIS A 183 -10.36 -4.14 -3.37
N ALA A 184 -9.83 -3.66 -2.26
CA ALA A 184 -8.68 -4.23 -1.58
C ALA A 184 -9.10 -5.35 -0.61
N ARG A 185 -8.23 -6.34 -0.46
CA ARG A 185 -8.38 -7.43 0.52
C ARG A 185 -7.30 -7.33 1.59
N VAL A 186 -7.57 -7.88 2.77
CA VAL A 186 -6.57 -7.89 3.83
C VAL A 186 -5.31 -8.64 3.35
N TRP A 187 -4.13 -8.05 3.57
CA TRP A 187 -2.87 -8.71 3.30
C TRP A 187 -2.64 -9.79 4.36
N ASN A 188 -2.58 -11.05 3.93
CA ASN A 188 -2.25 -12.21 4.77
C ASN A 188 -0.74 -12.49 4.78
#